data_AF-A0A7Y3C091-F1
#
_entry.id   AF-A0A7Y3C091-F1
#
_cell.length_a   1.000
_cell.length_b   1.000
_cell.length_c   1.000
_cell.angle_alpha   90.00
_cell.angle_beta   90.00
_cell.angle_gamma   90.00
#
_symmetry.space_group_name_H-M   'P 1'
#
loop_
_entity.id
_entity.type
_entity.pdbx_description
1 polymer ?
#
loop_
_entity_poly.entity_id
_entity_poly.type
_entity_poly.pdbx_seq_one_letter_code
_entity_poly.pdbx_strand_id
1 'polypeptide(L)'
;LAEAADGDRSEEAEAQRRLIRESRAALLYEHVSPWVFALLHRVGELAPRVYAEWAKLLEGVLKEEVSTARPNDRADTGAGAGQAVALPLHLRVAPELPDPRERGAADFVAGLLAPVRSGFLLTRADVARIASVCDVGLRAGERRYALEHLLAQDPPAVLRALAAEALRQSALHEERREWLGETASFFAKRAGHTASLLEELAVEEAAKEEMAT
;
A
#
# COMPACT_ATOMS: atom_id res chain seq x y z
N LEU A 1 -13.68 -51.61 -15.81
CA LEU A 1 -14.15 -51.09 -14.50
C LEU A 1 -12.99 -50.60 -13.64
N ALA A 2 -11.93 -51.38 -13.41
CA ALA A 2 -10.75 -50.92 -12.66
C ALA A 2 -9.98 -49.76 -13.34
N GLU A 3 -9.88 -49.80 -14.68
CA GLU A 3 -9.17 -48.78 -15.49
C GLU A 3 -9.92 -47.44 -15.57
N ALA A 4 -11.26 -47.49 -15.64
CA ALA A 4 -12.11 -46.30 -15.57
C ALA A 4 -12.08 -45.65 -14.17
N ALA A 5 -12.03 -46.46 -13.11
CA ALA A 5 -11.89 -45.97 -11.75
C ALA A 5 -10.49 -45.39 -11.45
N ASP A 6 -9.46 -45.77 -12.23
CA ASP A 6 -8.10 -45.22 -12.09
C ASP A 6 -7.93 -43.90 -12.87
N GLY A 7 -8.56 -43.79 -14.03
CA GLY A 7 -8.69 -42.53 -14.77
C GLY A 7 -9.41 -41.45 -13.98
N ASP A 8 -10.54 -41.79 -13.35
CA ASP A 8 -11.35 -40.86 -12.54
C ASP A 8 -10.54 -40.31 -11.34
N ARG A 9 -9.80 -41.17 -10.64
CA ARG A 9 -8.90 -40.76 -9.53
C ARG A 9 -7.74 -39.87 -9.99
N SER A 10 -7.22 -40.09 -11.19
CA SER A 10 -6.13 -39.28 -11.76
C SER A 10 -6.62 -37.88 -12.15
N GLU A 11 -7.83 -37.79 -12.73
CA GLU A 11 -8.47 -36.53 -13.09
C GLU A 11 -8.85 -35.71 -11.85
N GLU A 12 -9.40 -36.35 -10.81
CA GLU A 12 -9.68 -35.71 -9.52
C GLU A 12 -8.40 -35.14 -8.86
N ALA A 13 -7.31 -35.91 -8.86
CA ALA A 13 -6.04 -35.45 -8.30
C ALA A 13 -5.45 -34.27 -9.10
N GLU A 14 -5.64 -34.23 -10.42
CA GLU A 14 -5.22 -33.10 -11.24
C GLU A 14 -6.07 -31.85 -10.98
N ALA A 15 -7.39 -32.00 -10.90
CA ALA A 15 -8.31 -30.92 -10.56
C ALA A 15 -7.98 -30.33 -9.17
N GLN A 16 -7.71 -31.18 -8.17
CA GLN A 16 -7.31 -30.73 -6.85
C GLN A 16 -5.99 -29.96 -6.86
N ARG A 17 -4.97 -30.43 -7.59
CA ARG A 17 -3.69 -29.71 -7.75
C ARG A 17 -3.90 -28.35 -8.42
N ARG A 18 -4.80 -28.26 -9.39
CA ARG A 18 -5.15 -26.98 -10.05
C ARG A 18 -5.81 -26.01 -9.08
N LEU A 19 -6.81 -26.47 -8.31
CA LEU A 19 -7.49 -25.65 -7.31
C LEU A 19 -6.54 -25.12 -6.23
N ILE A 20 -5.60 -25.96 -5.75
CA ILE A 20 -4.59 -25.54 -4.77
C ILE A 20 -3.70 -24.44 -5.35
N ARG A 21 -3.24 -24.61 -6.60
CA ARG A 21 -2.39 -23.64 -7.29
C ARG A 21 -3.10 -22.30 -7.47
N GLU A 22 -4.35 -22.33 -7.93
CA GLU A 22 -5.19 -21.14 -8.11
C GLU A 22 -5.48 -20.44 -6.78
N SER A 23 -5.82 -21.21 -5.73
CA SER A 23 -6.06 -20.66 -4.39
C SER A 23 -4.81 -20.01 -3.81
N ARG A 24 -3.63 -20.61 -4.00
CA ARG A 24 -2.33 -20.05 -3.58
C ARG A 24 -2.02 -18.76 -4.34
N ALA A 25 -2.22 -18.75 -5.66
CA ALA A 25 -1.99 -17.55 -6.47
C ALA A 25 -2.95 -16.42 -6.08
N ALA A 26 -4.23 -16.72 -5.85
CA ALA A 26 -5.22 -15.77 -5.37
C ALA A 26 -4.82 -15.21 -3.99
N LEU A 27 -4.46 -16.05 -3.03
CA LEU A 27 -4.01 -15.59 -1.71
C LEU A 27 -2.81 -14.65 -1.81
N LEU A 28 -1.79 -15.04 -2.59
CA LEU A 28 -0.57 -14.24 -2.76
C LEU A 28 -0.88 -12.91 -3.44
N TYR A 29 -1.62 -12.92 -4.55
CA TYR A 29 -1.85 -11.73 -5.35
C TYR A 29 -2.93 -10.80 -4.77
N GLU A 30 -4.07 -11.35 -4.35
CA GLU A 30 -5.21 -10.58 -3.86
C GLU A 30 -5.08 -10.17 -2.39
N HIS A 31 -4.34 -10.88 -1.55
CA HIS A 31 -4.42 -10.64 -0.11
C HIS A 31 -3.08 -10.31 0.54
N VAL A 32 -1.97 -10.85 0.03
CA VAL A 32 -0.65 -10.69 0.64
C VAL A 32 0.15 -9.58 -0.04
N SER A 33 0.40 -9.73 -1.35
CA SER A 33 1.26 -8.84 -2.14
C SER A 33 0.89 -7.35 -2.11
N PRO A 34 -0.40 -6.93 -2.00
CA PRO A 34 -0.73 -5.51 -2.02
C PRO A 34 -0.09 -4.70 -0.90
N TRP A 35 0.13 -5.32 0.25
CA TRP A 35 0.54 -4.59 1.47
C TRP A 35 1.87 -5.07 2.01
N VAL A 36 2.18 -6.36 1.85
CA VAL A 36 3.28 -7.00 2.58
C VAL A 36 4.62 -6.34 2.29
N PHE A 37 4.89 -5.96 1.04
CA PHE A 37 6.18 -5.39 0.66
C PHE A 37 6.37 -3.96 1.18
N ALA A 38 5.29 -3.18 1.23
CA ALA A 38 5.31 -1.88 1.87
C ALA A 38 5.54 -2.04 3.38
N LEU A 39 4.85 -2.97 4.04
CA LEU A 39 5.02 -3.26 5.46
C LEU A 39 6.44 -3.74 5.79
N LEU A 40 6.99 -4.68 5.00
CA LEU A 40 8.34 -5.22 5.19
C LEU A 40 9.41 -4.13 5.05
N HIS A 41 9.23 -3.21 4.10
CA HIS A 41 10.11 -2.06 3.98
C HIS A 41 10.07 -1.20 5.25
N ARG A 42 8.88 -0.90 5.78
CA ARG A 42 8.74 -0.15 7.04
C ARG A 42 9.34 -0.89 8.23
N VAL A 43 9.27 -2.22 8.28
CA VAL A 43 9.97 -3.00 9.31
C VAL A 43 11.48 -2.85 9.16
N GLY A 44 12.01 -2.91 7.93
CA GLY A 44 13.42 -2.70 7.65
C GLY A 44 13.96 -1.34 8.12
N GLU A 45 13.14 -0.29 8.02
CA GLU A 45 13.52 1.07 8.42
C GLU A 45 13.40 1.33 9.92
N LEU A 46 12.41 0.72 10.59
CA LEU A 46 12.01 1.10 11.95
C LEU A 46 12.40 0.08 13.02
N ALA A 47 12.59 -1.18 12.65
CA ALA A 47 12.80 -2.25 13.62
C ALA A 47 14.28 -2.43 13.99
N PRO A 48 14.58 -3.01 15.15
CA PRO A 48 15.93 -3.47 15.48
C PRO A 48 16.52 -4.36 14.40
N ARG A 49 17.85 -4.34 14.26
CA ARG A 49 18.58 -4.99 13.17
C ARG A 49 18.14 -6.42 12.87
N VAL A 50 17.91 -7.25 13.88
CA VAL A 50 17.49 -8.65 13.69
C VAL A 50 16.18 -8.76 12.90
N TYR A 51 15.19 -7.94 13.22
CA TYR A 51 13.90 -7.93 12.52
C TYR A 51 14.00 -7.29 11.14
N ALA A 52 14.88 -6.31 10.95
CA ALA A 52 15.16 -5.74 9.64
C ALA A 52 15.76 -6.79 8.67
N GLU A 53 16.69 -7.63 9.15
CA GLU A 53 17.26 -8.73 8.34
C GLU A 53 16.20 -9.81 8.04
N TRP A 54 15.30 -10.11 8.98
CA TRP A 54 14.18 -11.02 8.72
C TRP A 54 13.20 -10.45 7.69
N ALA A 55 12.91 -9.14 7.75
CA ALA A 55 12.06 -8.50 6.77
C ALA A 55 12.64 -8.60 5.36
N LYS A 56 13.95 -8.37 5.22
CA LYS A 56 14.68 -8.52 3.96
C LYS A 56 14.66 -9.96 3.44
N LEU A 57 14.87 -10.94 4.32
CA LEU A 57 14.79 -12.35 3.95
C LEU A 57 13.39 -12.71 3.45
N LEU A 58 12.34 -12.30 4.18
CA LEU A 58 10.95 -12.58 3.80
C LEU A 58 10.56 -11.86 2.50
N GLU A 59 11.02 -10.63 2.28
CA GLU A 59 10.83 -9.91 1.03
C GLU A 59 11.41 -10.69 -0.16
N GLY A 60 12.63 -11.21 -0.02
CA GLY A 60 13.27 -12.04 -1.05
C GLY A 60 12.46 -13.27 -1.41
N VAL A 61 12.02 -14.03 -0.39
CA VAL A 61 11.20 -15.24 -0.58
C VAL A 61 9.86 -14.89 -1.25
N LEU A 62 9.15 -13.88 -0.74
CA LEU A 62 7.84 -13.50 -1.28
C LEU A 62 7.95 -12.92 -2.70
N LYS A 63 9.03 -12.20 -3.01
CA LYS A 63 9.27 -11.68 -4.36
C LYS A 63 9.43 -12.82 -5.37
N GLU A 64 10.18 -13.86 -5.03
CA GLU A 64 10.33 -15.06 -5.86
C GLU A 64 8.97 -15.77 -6.04
N GLU A 65 8.21 -15.90 -4.96
CA GLU A 65 6.89 -16.52 -4.99
C GLU A 65 5.88 -15.75 -5.84
N VAL A 66 5.86 -14.43 -5.75
CA VAL A 66 5.00 -13.58 -6.60
C VAL A 66 5.46 -13.65 -8.06
N SER A 67 6.77 -13.69 -8.31
CA SER A 67 7.30 -13.76 -9.68
C SER A 67 7.00 -15.10 -10.35
N THR A 68 6.97 -16.20 -9.59
CA THR A 68 6.64 -17.56 -10.09
C THR A 68 5.13 -17.83 -10.13
N ALA A 69 4.37 -17.23 -9.22
CA ALA A 69 2.90 -17.34 -9.18
C ALA A 69 2.19 -16.36 -10.12
N ARG A 70 2.91 -15.42 -10.75
CA ARG A 70 2.36 -14.53 -11.77
C ARG A 70 1.67 -15.40 -12.83
N PRO A 71 0.39 -15.17 -13.14
CA PRO A 71 -0.31 -15.84 -14.21
C PRO A 71 0.28 -15.44 -15.57
N ASN A 72 1.42 -16.01 -15.94
CA ASN A 72 1.75 -16.25 -17.33
C ASN A 72 1.41 -17.73 -17.54
N ASP A 73 0.27 -18.02 -18.19
CA ASP A 73 -0.04 -19.29 -18.90
C ASP A 73 -1.57 -19.47 -19.12
N ARG A 74 -2.22 -18.46 -19.71
CA ARG A 74 -3.37 -18.73 -20.63
C ARG A 74 -2.86 -18.93 -22.06
N ALA A 75 -1.69 -19.55 -22.23
CA ALA A 75 -1.13 -19.88 -23.53
C ALA A 75 -1.83 -21.08 -24.19
N ASP A 76 -2.61 -21.87 -23.44
CA ASP A 76 -3.22 -23.12 -23.95
C ASP A 76 -4.68 -23.02 -24.38
N THR A 77 -5.31 -21.84 -24.28
CA THR A 77 -6.61 -21.60 -24.91
C THR A 77 -6.41 -20.57 -26.01
N GLY A 78 -6.50 -21.01 -27.28
CA GLY A 78 -6.25 -20.23 -28.51
C GLY A 78 -7.18 -19.03 -28.75
N ALA A 79 -7.43 -18.21 -27.73
CA ALA A 79 -8.15 -16.97 -27.77
C ALA A 79 -7.26 -15.86 -27.21
N GLY A 80 -6.54 -15.19 -28.12
CA GLY A 80 -6.12 -13.79 -28.05
C GLY A 80 -5.50 -13.24 -26.75
N ALA A 81 -4.22 -12.85 -26.87
CA ALA A 81 -3.54 -11.77 -26.15
C ALA A 81 -3.34 -11.92 -24.63
N GLY A 82 -2.13 -11.55 -24.19
CA GLY A 82 -1.72 -11.46 -22.79
C GLY A 82 -2.76 -10.72 -21.95
N GLN A 83 -3.46 -11.47 -21.11
CA GLN A 83 -4.39 -10.90 -20.17
C GLN A 83 -3.56 -10.35 -19.02
N ALA A 84 -3.32 -9.03 -19.05
CA ALA A 84 -2.73 -8.30 -17.95
C ALA A 84 -3.37 -8.78 -16.64
N VAL A 85 -2.54 -9.19 -15.69
CA VAL A 85 -3.02 -9.59 -14.36
C VAL A 85 -3.79 -8.39 -13.80
N ALA A 86 -5.11 -8.53 -13.73
CA ALA A 86 -5.98 -7.43 -13.36
C ALA A 86 -5.66 -7.00 -11.93
N LEU A 87 -5.65 -5.69 -11.67
CA LEU A 87 -5.50 -5.13 -10.33
C LEU A 87 -6.41 -5.88 -9.34
N PRO A 88 -5.91 -6.27 -8.15
CA PRO A 88 -6.69 -6.96 -7.13
C PRO A 88 -8.08 -6.34 -6.92
N LEU A 89 -9.11 -7.17 -6.74
CA LEU A 89 -10.52 -6.71 -6.68
C LEU A 89 -10.73 -5.63 -5.62
N HIS A 90 -10.18 -5.83 -4.44
CA HIS A 90 -10.32 -4.91 -3.32
C HIS A 90 -9.63 -3.54 -3.56
N LEU A 91 -8.60 -3.49 -4.42
CA LEU A 91 -7.97 -2.23 -4.84
C LEU A 91 -8.79 -1.51 -5.91
N ARG A 92 -9.44 -2.26 -6.82
CA ARG A 92 -10.32 -1.68 -7.86
C ARG A 92 -11.52 -0.94 -7.27
N VAL A 93 -12.05 -1.42 -6.15
CA VAL A 93 -13.20 -0.80 -5.47
C VAL A 93 -12.78 0.12 -4.32
N ALA A 94 -11.47 0.32 -4.11
CA ALA A 94 -10.98 1.14 -3.02
C ALA A 94 -11.32 2.62 -3.25
N PRO A 95 -11.97 3.29 -2.28
CA PRO A 95 -12.27 4.71 -2.40
C PRO A 95 -11.00 5.55 -2.38
N GLU A 96 -11.07 6.75 -2.94
CA GLU A 96 -9.98 7.71 -2.89
C GLU A 96 -9.79 8.30 -1.48
N LEU A 97 -8.68 8.98 -1.26
CA LEU A 97 -8.49 9.83 -0.09
C LEU A 97 -9.54 10.95 -0.13
N PRO A 98 -10.32 11.18 0.96
CA PRO A 98 -11.39 12.16 0.91
C PRO A 98 -10.80 13.55 1.10
N ASP A 99 -11.18 14.50 0.25
CA ASP A 99 -10.73 15.88 0.37
C ASP A 99 -11.33 16.54 1.63
N PRO A 100 -10.52 17.14 2.53
CA PRO A 100 -11.04 17.78 3.74
C PRO A 100 -11.93 19.00 3.44
N ARG A 101 -11.81 19.61 2.25
CA ARG A 101 -12.65 20.72 1.78
C ARG A 101 -14.10 20.29 1.52
N GLU A 102 -14.31 19.02 1.18
CA GLU A 102 -15.62 18.46 0.84
C GLU A 102 -16.20 17.56 1.94
N ARG A 103 -15.34 16.77 2.59
CA ARG A 103 -15.73 15.69 3.50
C ARG A 103 -15.31 15.93 4.95
N GLY A 104 -14.59 17.03 5.20
CA GLY A 104 -14.14 17.43 6.52
C GLY A 104 -12.84 16.74 6.99
N ALA A 105 -12.20 17.35 7.98
CA ALA A 105 -10.89 16.93 8.48
C ALA A 105 -10.88 15.51 9.08
N ALA A 106 -11.97 15.11 9.75
CA ALA A 106 -12.05 13.81 10.42
C ALA A 106 -11.98 12.63 9.43
N ASP A 107 -12.67 12.73 8.29
CA ASP A 107 -12.64 11.72 7.22
C ASP A 107 -11.29 11.70 6.52
N PHE A 108 -10.68 12.88 6.33
CA PHE A 108 -9.35 13.03 5.74
C PHE A 108 -8.28 12.35 6.58
N VAL A 109 -8.21 12.63 7.89
CA VAL A 109 -7.25 12.01 8.81
C VAL A 109 -7.44 10.49 8.85
N ALA A 110 -8.68 10.01 8.91
CA ALA A 110 -8.96 8.57 8.85
C ALA A 110 -8.49 7.96 7.51
N GLY A 111 -8.65 8.69 6.41
CA GLY A 111 -8.15 8.33 5.08
C GLY A 111 -6.63 8.27 4.99
N LEU A 112 -5.90 9.22 5.59
CA LEU A 112 -4.43 9.23 5.65
C LEU A 112 -3.88 7.99 6.36
N LEU A 113 -4.60 7.52 7.38
CA LEU A 113 -4.26 6.31 8.14
C LEU A 113 -4.66 4.99 7.46
N ALA A 114 -5.32 5.06 6.30
CA ALA A 114 -5.74 3.90 5.51
C ALA A 114 -4.87 3.79 4.24
N PRO A 115 -3.84 2.93 4.21
CA PRO A 115 -2.86 2.88 3.11
C PRO A 115 -3.50 2.60 1.74
N VAL A 116 -4.61 1.88 1.70
CA VAL A 116 -5.38 1.64 0.46
C VAL A 116 -5.91 2.93 -0.17
N ARG A 117 -6.14 3.97 0.64
CA ARG A 117 -6.67 5.28 0.23
C ARG A 117 -5.56 6.30 0.03
N SER A 118 -4.62 6.37 0.96
CA SER A 118 -3.52 7.35 0.93
C SER A 118 -2.31 6.90 0.09
N GLY A 119 -2.20 5.61 -0.19
CA GLY A 119 -1.05 5.05 -0.90
C GLY A 119 0.22 4.89 -0.07
N PHE A 120 0.24 5.31 1.20
CA PHE A 120 1.42 5.24 2.06
C PHE A 120 1.09 4.76 3.47
N LEU A 121 2.10 4.25 4.18
CA LEU A 121 2.00 3.75 5.54
C LEU A 121 2.47 4.79 6.55
N LEU A 122 1.53 5.37 7.31
CA LEU A 122 1.86 6.28 8.41
C LEU A 122 1.95 5.52 9.75
N THR A 123 3.17 5.35 10.26
CA THR A 123 3.42 4.66 11.54
C THR A 123 3.47 5.64 12.72
N ARG A 124 3.52 5.12 13.95
CA ARG A 124 3.76 5.97 15.14
C ARG A 124 5.11 6.68 15.08
N ALA A 125 6.13 6.00 14.54
CA ALA A 125 7.46 6.57 14.40
C ALA A 125 7.47 7.73 13.40
N ASP A 126 6.67 7.64 12.32
CA ASP A 126 6.53 8.74 11.36
C ASP A 126 5.87 9.96 11.96
N VAL A 127 4.78 9.77 12.71
CA VAL A 127 4.11 10.87 13.41
C VAL A 127 5.06 11.55 14.40
N ALA A 128 5.85 10.77 15.14
CA ALA A 128 6.87 11.32 16.05
C ALA A 128 7.99 12.05 15.32
N ARG A 129 8.47 11.51 14.20
CA ARG A 129 9.49 12.14 13.35
C ARG A 129 8.97 13.46 12.78
N ILE A 130 7.74 13.50 12.28
CA ILE A 130 7.10 14.71 11.75
C ILE A 130 6.96 15.77 12.84
N ALA A 131 6.48 15.40 14.03
CA ALA A 131 6.41 16.31 15.16
C ALA A 131 7.78 16.95 15.47
N SER A 132 8.85 16.14 15.46
CA SER A 132 10.22 16.62 15.68
C SER A 132 10.74 17.52 14.56
N VAL A 133 10.39 17.26 13.29
CA VAL A 133 10.83 18.08 12.14
C VAL A 133 10.12 19.44 12.12
N CYS A 134 8.86 19.47 12.55
CA CYS A 134 8.05 20.69 12.61
C CYS A 134 8.19 21.44 13.94
N ASP A 135 8.98 20.94 14.89
CA ASP A 135 9.14 21.51 16.24
C ASP A 135 7.80 21.70 17.00
N VAL A 136 6.88 20.75 16.84
CA VAL A 136 5.55 20.76 17.49
C VAL A 136 5.41 19.66 18.56
N GLY A 137 4.52 19.87 19.52
CA GLY A 137 4.29 18.93 20.61
C GLY A 137 3.61 17.65 20.16
N LEU A 138 4.24 16.50 20.43
CA LEU A 138 3.61 15.18 20.25
C LEU A 138 2.83 14.78 21.49
N ARG A 139 1.51 14.55 21.35
CA ARG A 139 0.72 13.91 22.40
C ARG A 139 0.83 12.40 22.33
N ALA A 140 1.19 11.79 23.45
CA ALA A 140 1.15 10.35 23.61
C ALA A 140 -0.30 9.86 23.54
N GLY A 141 -0.60 8.96 22.61
CA GLY A 141 -1.95 8.44 22.43
C GLY A 141 -2.05 7.56 21.19
N GLU A 142 -3.26 7.40 20.65
CA GLU A 142 -3.48 6.73 19.37
C GLU A 142 -2.98 7.61 18.21
N ARG A 143 -2.59 6.96 17.10
CA ARG A 143 -2.02 7.66 15.92
C ARG A 143 -2.94 8.74 15.35
N ARG A 144 -4.25 8.49 15.36
CA ARG A 144 -5.26 9.44 14.88
C ARG A 144 -5.24 10.73 15.69
N TYR A 145 -5.39 10.61 17.01
CA TYR A 145 -5.37 11.78 17.89
C TYR A 145 -4.05 12.52 17.87
N ALA A 146 -2.93 11.80 17.77
CA ALA A 146 -1.62 12.44 17.62
C ALA A 146 -1.56 13.26 16.32
N LEU A 147 -1.99 12.70 15.18
CA LEU A 147 -1.99 13.39 13.90
C LEU A 147 -2.94 14.61 13.88
N GLU A 148 -4.16 14.47 14.41
CA GLU A 148 -5.11 15.59 14.58
C GLU A 148 -4.49 16.72 15.41
N HIS A 149 -3.75 16.37 16.46
CA HIS A 149 -3.08 17.36 17.31
C HIS A 149 -1.91 18.07 16.62
N LEU A 150 -1.14 17.38 15.76
CA LEU A 150 -0.07 18.02 14.99
C LEU A 150 -0.67 19.02 13.99
N LEU A 151 -1.68 18.60 13.23
CA LEU A 151 -2.36 19.44 12.25
C LEU A 151 -3.02 20.68 12.87
N ALA A 152 -3.43 20.61 14.14
CA ALA A 152 -4.00 21.76 14.85
C ALA A 152 -2.95 22.75 15.39
N GLN A 153 -1.67 22.36 15.47
CA GLN A 153 -0.59 23.22 15.99
C GLN A 153 0.08 24.04 14.88
N ASP A 154 0.41 23.38 13.77
CA ASP A 154 1.04 24.00 12.60
C ASP A 154 0.57 23.23 11.34
N PRO A 155 -0.62 23.56 10.81
CA PRO A 155 -1.16 22.86 9.66
C PRO A 155 -0.22 22.91 8.44
N PRO A 156 0.32 24.07 8.00
CA PRO A 156 1.17 24.13 6.82
C PRO A 156 2.42 23.26 6.93
N ALA A 157 3.16 23.32 8.03
CA ALA A 157 4.41 22.56 8.17
C ALA A 157 4.14 21.05 8.23
N VAL A 158 3.11 20.64 8.98
CA VAL A 158 2.75 19.22 9.12
C VAL A 158 2.24 18.64 7.80
N LEU A 159 1.43 19.39 7.05
CA LEU A 159 0.94 18.97 5.73
C LEU A 159 2.10 18.77 4.75
N ARG A 160 3.08 19.69 4.69
CA ARG A 160 4.29 19.54 3.85
C ARG A 160 5.14 18.34 4.26
N ALA A 161 5.30 18.12 5.56
CA ALA A 161 6.05 16.97 6.07
C ALA A 161 5.39 15.63 5.71
N LEU A 162 4.05 15.58 5.74
CA LEU A 162 3.27 14.43 5.25
C LEU A 162 3.38 14.28 3.73
N ALA A 163 3.33 15.38 2.97
CA ALA A 163 3.48 15.36 1.51
C ALA A 163 4.83 14.75 1.10
N ALA A 164 5.91 15.17 1.77
CA ALA A 164 7.24 14.62 1.55
C ALA A 164 7.32 13.11 1.86
N GLU A 165 6.67 12.66 2.95
CA GLU A 165 6.61 11.22 3.29
C GLU A 165 5.80 10.42 2.26
N ALA A 166 4.66 10.93 1.82
CA ALA A 166 3.84 10.31 0.78
C ALA A 166 4.60 10.21 -0.55
N LEU A 167 5.32 11.27 -0.95
CA LEU A 167 6.14 11.28 -2.16
C LEU A 167 7.31 10.28 -2.09
N ARG A 168 7.97 10.20 -0.93
CA ARG A 168 9.03 9.21 -0.67
C ARG A 168 8.51 7.79 -0.83
N GLN A 169 7.36 7.47 -0.26
CA GLN A 169 6.75 6.14 -0.40
C GLN A 169 6.22 5.88 -1.81
N SER A 170 5.75 6.92 -2.54
CA SER A 170 5.41 6.81 -3.96
C SER A 170 6.59 6.31 -4.79
N ALA A 171 7.79 6.89 -4.60
CA ALA A 171 9.01 6.43 -5.26
C ALA A 171 9.37 4.98 -4.89
N LEU A 172 9.21 4.59 -3.62
CA LEU A 172 9.43 3.21 -3.20
C LEU A 172 8.44 2.22 -3.82
N HIS A 173 7.20 2.62 -4.09
CA HIS A 173 6.25 1.81 -4.84
C HIS A 173 6.66 1.71 -6.31
N GLU A 174 7.15 2.80 -6.88
CA GLU A 174 7.64 2.86 -8.25
C GLU A 174 8.78 1.87 -8.52
N GLU A 175 9.74 1.77 -7.61
CA GLU A 175 10.84 0.80 -7.68
C GLU A 175 10.36 -0.66 -7.75
N ARG A 176 9.13 -0.95 -7.27
CA ARG A 176 8.54 -2.29 -7.28
C ARG A 176 7.75 -2.59 -8.55
N ARG A 177 7.53 -1.60 -9.42
CA ARG A 177 6.67 -1.73 -10.61
C ARG A 177 7.07 -2.89 -11.51
N GLU A 178 8.37 -3.11 -11.72
CA GLU A 178 8.89 -4.19 -12.59
C GLU A 178 8.32 -5.57 -12.20
N TRP A 179 8.32 -5.90 -10.91
CA TRP A 179 8.00 -7.24 -10.42
C TRP A 179 6.65 -7.33 -9.68
N LEU A 180 6.06 -6.20 -9.27
CA LEU A 180 4.73 -6.15 -8.65
C LEU A 180 3.63 -5.57 -9.58
N GLY A 181 4.01 -4.96 -10.70
CA GLY A 181 3.09 -4.56 -11.78
C GLY A 181 2.05 -3.51 -11.35
N GLU A 182 0.80 -3.72 -11.77
CA GLU A 182 -0.31 -2.78 -11.53
C GLU A 182 -0.56 -2.47 -10.06
N THR A 183 -0.31 -3.43 -9.15
CA THR A 183 -0.43 -3.21 -7.71
C THR A 183 0.56 -2.13 -7.24
N ALA A 184 1.82 -2.19 -7.68
CA ALA A 184 2.81 -1.16 -7.37
C ALA A 184 2.42 0.19 -7.99
N SER A 185 1.99 0.19 -9.26
CA SER A 185 1.50 1.39 -9.95
C SER A 185 0.31 2.04 -9.24
N PHE A 186 -0.61 1.25 -8.69
CA PHE A 186 -1.77 1.73 -7.94
C PHE A 186 -1.34 2.50 -6.69
N PHE A 187 -0.46 1.91 -5.86
CA PHE A 187 0.01 2.57 -4.64
C PHE A 187 0.90 3.79 -4.94
N ALA A 188 1.77 3.70 -5.95
CA ALA A 188 2.58 4.85 -6.38
C ALA A 188 1.72 6.06 -6.78
N LYS A 189 0.67 5.83 -7.58
CA LYS A 189 -0.30 6.88 -7.99
C LYS A 189 -1.05 7.44 -6.79
N ARG A 190 -1.58 6.57 -5.91
CA ARG A 190 -2.30 6.98 -4.69
C ARG A 190 -1.43 7.86 -3.77
N ALA A 191 -0.19 7.44 -3.53
CA ALA A 191 0.76 8.17 -2.71
C ALA A 191 1.16 9.51 -3.35
N GLY A 192 1.36 9.53 -4.67
CA GLY A 192 1.63 10.75 -5.43
C GLY A 192 0.48 11.74 -5.37
N HIS A 193 -0.76 11.29 -5.63
CA HIS A 193 -1.95 12.15 -5.51
C HIS A 193 -2.14 12.67 -4.09
N THR A 194 -1.89 11.84 -3.08
CA THR A 194 -1.94 12.26 -1.67
C THR A 194 -0.90 13.34 -1.38
N ALA A 195 0.33 13.19 -1.88
CA ALA A 195 1.36 14.21 -1.74
C ALA A 195 0.96 15.54 -2.38
N SER A 196 0.40 15.52 -3.59
CA SER A 196 -0.11 16.72 -4.27
C SER A 196 -1.22 17.41 -3.48
N LEU A 197 -2.22 16.66 -3.01
CA LEU A 197 -3.31 17.22 -2.21
C LEU A 197 -2.79 17.84 -0.89
N LEU A 198 -1.85 17.17 -0.22
CA LEU A 198 -1.25 17.68 1.01
C LEU A 198 -0.48 18.99 0.78
N GLU A 199 0.24 19.11 -0.33
CA GLU A 199 0.97 20.33 -0.68
C GLU A 199 0.01 21.49 -1.02
N GLU A 200 -1.05 21.21 -1.79
CA GLU A 200 -2.11 22.19 -2.08
C GLU A 200 -2.72 22.74 -0.78
N LEU A 201 -3.12 21.86 0.12
CA LEU A 201 -3.69 22.23 1.42
C LEU A 201 -2.68 23.04 2.26
N ALA A 202 -1.38 22.69 2.21
CA ALA A 202 -0.37 23.43 2.95
C ALA A 202 -0.20 24.87 2.44
N VAL A 203 -0.27 25.07 1.12
CA VAL A 203 -0.22 26.42 0.51
C VAL A 203 -1.47 27.22 0.90
N GLU A 204 -2.65 26.60 0.86
CA GLU A 204 -3.90 27.25 1.25
C GLU A 204 -3.90 27.68 2.73
N GLU A 205 -3.45 26.81 3.64
CA GLU A 205 -3.38 27.12 5.08
C GLU A 205 -2.37 28.24 5.37
N ALA A 206 -1.19 28.22 4.72
CA ALA A 206 -0.21 29.29 4.88
C ALA A 206 -0.76 30.66 4.41
N ALA A 207 -1.48 30.67 3.29
CA ALA A 207 -2.10 31.90 2.78
C ALA A 207 -3.18 32.42 3.75
N LYS A 208 -3.94 31.55 4.42
CA LYS A 208 -4.93 31.95 5.43
C LYS A 208 -4.26 32.57 6.67
N GLU A 209 -3.14 32.01 7.12
CA GLU A 209 -2.37 32.54 8.25
C GLU A 209 -1.79 33.93 7.95
N GLU A 210 -1.26 34.14 6.74
CA GLU A 210 -0.76 35.44 6.28
C GLU A 210 -1.87 36.51 6.21
N MET A 211 -3.08 36.13 5.79
CA MET A 211 -4.23 37.05 5.75
C MET A 211 -4.84 37.36 7.12
N ALA A 212 -4.60 36.51 8.11
CA ALA A 212 -5.12 36.67 9.47
C ALA A 212 -4.20 37.52 10.38
N THR A 213 -2.97 37.78 9.94
CA THR A 213 -1.93 38.54 10.66
C THR A 213 -1.91 40.01 10.21
#